data_AF-A0A3D4UJY8-F1
#
_entry.id   AF-A0A3D4UJY8-F1
#
_cell.length_a   1.000
_cell.length_b   1.000
_cell.length_c   1.000
_cell.angle_alpha   90.00
_cell.angle_beta   90.00
_cell.angle_gamma   90.00
#
_symmetry.space_group_name_H-M   'P 1'
#
loop_
_entity.id
_entity.type
_entity.pdbx_description
1 polymer ?
#
loop_
_entity_poly.entity_id
_entity_poly.type
_entity_poly.pdbx_seq_one_letter_code
_entity_poly.pdbx_strand_id
1 'polypeptide(L)'
;MQNHKQIPLIAITCLAACCGGANAQVTTDDIRQGARDRVHGTLAEQEQQAYARSLLVQFETRVNQAKTLIEQVEQRHVAYRQQMDSLLVNDDGKRLGRKGQAVAMHFINYIEQSLIEPSELAAKKVFVEQMLSFLDRAKSGPAGYVPQPERVEEADDVYLWARSRSMTLSESESWLAESLGSLDHTTDVAADPTLKEQIDAYRATLRQEWLILQSRGKEAARQEAAPVMEENARIAELERALLEANQKLSTVRQQNEQQRIDFEMRMEQQRVELRERLAASQREMDERLAAIDRENKLAEAERMRRDAEANVAARDIREDAQRTELISKCNSPQVQRDLAPFLEEGTWQPGDKGPNARLDMAPMSYSKIQADGALADTVDGLQRFLEIVNANCSRRGYYTRNNQHYDIHRPKWGYTRHWDKLTREQIQEAQRVQSLLRELGPTLVQEGMLSE
;
A
#
# COMPACT_ATOMS: atom_id res chain seq x y z
N MET A 1 17.05 33.88 73.17
CA MET A 1 16.24 32.66 72.97
C MET A 1 17.21 31.49 72.97
N GLN A 2 17.44 30.83 74.11
CA GLN A 2 16.61 29.76 74.67
C GLN A 2 16.53 28.51 73.78
N ASN A 3 16.82 27.38 74.44
CA ASN A 3 16.29 26.03 74.25
C ASN A 3 16.99 25.17 73.17
N HIS A 4 17.78 24.17 73.57
CA HIS A 4 17.44 22.89 74.21
C HIS A 4 17.27 21.76 73.16
N LYS A 5 17.68 20.57 73.60
CA LYS A 5 17.27 19.20 73.21
C LYS A 5 18.36 18.44 72.44
N GLN A 6 18.65 17.17 72.71
CA GLN A 6 18.18 16.22 73.71
C GLN A 6 19.11 14.99 73.63
N ILE A 7 19.41 14.43 74.79
CA ILE A 7 19.95 13.07 74.97
C ILE A 7 18.91 12.05 74.47
N PRO A 8 19.29 10.93 73.86
CA PRO A 8 18.55 9.69 73.99
C PRO A 8 19.27 8.73 74.95
N LEU A 9 18.58 8.50 76.06
CA LEU A 9 18.65 7.33 76.90
C LEU A 9 18.32 6.10 76.03
N ILE A 10 19.19 5.10 76.00
CA ILE A 10 18.86 3.73 75.60
C ILE A 10 19.33 2.87 76.78
N ALA A 11 18.48 2.68 77.78
CA ALA A 11 17.52 1.56 77.88
C ALA A 11 18.24 0.22 78.04
N ILE A 12 18.64 -0.03 79.28
CA ILE A 12 18.90 -1.36 79.84
C ILE A 12 17.65 -2.21 79.57
N THR A 13 17.78 -3.24 78.75
CA THR A 13 16.79 -4.30 78.64
C THR A 13 17.49 -5.63 78.84
N CYS A 14 17.34 -6.17 80.05
CA CYS A 14 17.57 -7.58 80.32
C CYS A 14 16.61 -8.42 79.48
N LEU A 15 17.12 -9.36 78.69
CA LEU A 15 16.40 -10.60 78.43
C LEU A 15 17.39 -11.71 78.05
N ALA A 16 17.27 -12.78 78.83
CA ALA A 16 18.09 -13.98 78.79
C ALA A 16 17.96 -14.71 77.46
N ALA A 17 19.09 -15.22 76.98
CA ALA A 17 19.14 -16.41 76.14
C ALA A 17 20.25 -17.31 76.68
N CYS A 18 19.86 -18.20 77.59
CA CYS A 18 20.62 -19.38 77.96
C CYS A 18 20.85 -20.23 76.71
N CYS A 19 22.11 -20.49 76.35
CA CYS A 19 22.51 -21.67 75.57
C CYS A 19 24.00 -21.96 75.81
N GLY A 20 24.28 -23.12 76.44
CA GLY A 20 25.47 -23.92 76.16
C GLY A 20 26.74 -23.56 76.93
N GLY A 21 26.86 -24.10 78.15
CA GLY A 21 28.17 -24.34 78.73
C GLY A 21 28.94 -25.39 77.92
N ALA A 22 30.13 -25.03 77.50
CA ALA A 22 31.27 -25.93 77.50
C ALA A 22 32.31 -25.28 78.43
N ASN A 23 32.35 -25.74 79.69
CA ASN A 23 33.48 -25.46 80.57
C ASN A 23 34.70 -26.17 79.97
N ALA A 24 35.38 -25.51 79.02
CA ALA A 24 36.71 -25.90 78.64
C ALA A 24 37.60 -25.70 79.87
N GLN A 25 38.02 -26.80 80.49
CA GLN A 25 39.05 -26.75 81.53
C GLN A 25 40.29 -26.11 80.90
N VAL A 26 40.61 -24.88 81.30
CA VAL A 26 41.84 -24.20 80.91
C VAL A 26 43.00 -25.07 81.37
N THR A 27 43.67 -25.72 80.44
CA THR A 27 44.79 -26.60 80.73
C THR A 27 46.03 -25.77 81.06
N THR A 28 46.99 -26.36 81.77
CA THR A 28 48.29 -25.71 82.01
C THR A 28 49.02 -25.36 80.71
N ASP A 29 48.72 -26.07 79.62
CA ASP A 29 49.27 -25.79 78.30
C ASP A 29 48.62 -24.54 77.67
N ASP A 30 47.33 -24.29 77.90
CA ASP A 30 46.67 -23.05 77.47
C ASP A 30 47.28 -21.81 78.16
N ILE A 31 47.66 -21.92 79.44
CA ILE A 31 48.32 -20.82 80.16
C ILE A 31 49.73 -20.57 79.61
N ARG A 32 50.49 -21.63 79.30
CA ARG A 32 51.82 -21.53 78.69
C ARG A 32 51.77 -20.97 77.29
N GLN A 33 50.79 -21.38 76.50
CA GLN A 33 50.57 -20.87 75.15
C GLN A 33 50.16 -19.40 75.19
N GLY A 34 49.19 -19.02 76.04
CA GLY A 34 48.83 -17.61 76.24
C GLY A 34 49.93 -16.73 76.84
N ALA A 35 50.92 -17.28 77.55
CA ALA A 35 52.11 -16.56 77.98
C ALA A 35 53.10 -16.35 76.82
N ARG A 36 53.31 -17.37 75.97
CA ARG A 36 54.12 -17.26 74.76
C ARG A 36 53.51 -16.25 73.77
N ASP A 37 52.20 -16.31 73.55
CA ASP A 37 51.49 -15.39 72.65
C ASP A 37 51.59 -13.95 73.14
N ARG A 38 51.53 -13.71 74.46
CA ARG A 38 51.76 -12.37 75.04
C ARG A 38 53.19 -11.89 74.84
N VAL A 39 54.19 -12.74 75.02
CA VAL A 39 55.60 -12.38 74.79
C VAL A 39 55.88 -12.13 73.29
N HIS A 40 55.32 -12.94 72.40
CA HIS A 40 55.39 -12.70 70.97
C HIS A 40 54.66 -11.41 70.57
N GLY A 41 53.51 -11.14 71.18
CA GLY A 41 52.77 -9.89 70.99
C GLY A 41 53.59 -8.67 71.42
N THR A 42 54.20 -8.68 72.62
CA THR A 42 55.01 -7.56 73.10
C THR A 42 56.29 -7.37 72.28
N LEU A 43 56.94 -8.46 71.83
CA LEU A 43 58.09 -8.38 70.93
C LEU A 43 57.69 -7.79 69.56
N ALA A 44 56.59 -8.25 68.97
CA ALA A 44 56.09 -7.72 67.70
C ALA A 44 55.71 -6.24 67.82
N GLU A 45 55.08 -5.82 68.92
CA GLU A 45 54.78 -4.41 69.21
C GLU A 45 56.06 -3.58 69.36
N GLN A 46 57.09 -4.10 70.05
CA GLN A 46 58.39 -3.43 70.20
C GLN A 46 59.11 -3.29 68.85
N GLU A 47 59.10 -4.32 68.01
CA GLU A 47 59.67 -4.29 66.67
C GLU A 47 58.94 -3.29 65.77
N GLN A 48 57.60 -3.30 65.79
CA GLN A 48 56.78 -2.33 65.05
C GLN A 48 57.04 -0.90 65.53
N GLN A 49 57.18 -0.67 66.84
CA GLN A 49 57.53 0.64 67.39
C GLN A 49 58.94 1.07 67.00
N ALA A 50 59.92 0.16 67.01
CA ALA A 50 61.29 0.44 66.60
C ALA A 50 61.35 0.81 65.10
N TYR A 51 60.61 0.08 64.26
CA TYR A 51 60.47 0.37 62.84
C TYR A 51 59.77 1.71 62.58
N ALA A 52 58.68 2.00 63.28
CA ALA A 52 57.98 3.28 63.18
C ALA A 52 58.90 4.46 63.54
N ARG A 53 59.70 4.31 64.61
CA ARG A 53 60.69 5.31 65.02
C ARG A 53 61.78 5.51 63.97
N SER A 54 62.30 4.44 63.37
CA SER A 54 63.34 4.56 62.35
C SER A 54 62.82 5.28 61.10
N LEU A 55 61.60 4.99 60.66
CA LEU A 55 60.95 5.70 59.56
C LEU A 55 60.72 7.18 59.88
N LEU A 56 60.29 7.51 61.10
CA LEU A 56 60.09 8.89 61.52
C LEU A 56 61.42 9.67 61.54
N VAL A 57 62.51 9.05 62.00
CA VAL A 57 63.86 9.66 61.97
C VAL A 57 64.35 9.87 60.54
N GLN A 58 64.12 8.91 59.64
CA GLN A 58 64.48 9.07 58.22
C GLN A 58 63.69 10.20 57.57
N PHE A 59 62.38 10.24 57.80
CA PHE A 59 61.50 11.29 57.31
C PHE A 59 61.92 12.67 57.85
N GLU A 60 62.20 12.76 59.16
CA GLU A 60 62.73 13.98 59.78
C GLU A 60 64.06 14.43 59.15
N THR A 61 64.98 13.49 58.95
CA THR A 61 66.27 13.77 58.31
C THR A 61 66.06 14.34 56.92
N ARG A 62 65.14 13.76 56.13
CA ARG A 62 64.83 14.22 54.78
C ARG A 62 64.22 15.62 54.78
N VAL A 63 63.24 15.89 55.63
CA VAL A 63 62.59 17.21 55.73
C VAL A 63 63.61 18.28 56.15
N ASN A 64 64.49 17.99 57.10
CA ASN A 64 65.55 18.92 57.52
C ASN A 64 66.60 19.16 56.42
N GLN A 65 66.95 18.13 55.65
CA GLN A 65 67.81 18.27 54.47
C GLN A 65 67.16 19.15 53.40
N ALA A 66 65.87 18.92 53.12
CA ALA A 66 65.09 19.73 52.19
C ALA A 66 65.07 21.20 52.64
N LYS A 67 64.78 21.47 53.93
CA LYS A 67 64.84 22.83 54.50
C LYS A 67 66.18 23.50 54.25
N THR A 68 67.27 22.85 54.64
CA THR A 68 68.63 23.38 54.50
C THR A 68 68.95 23.70 53.04
N LEU A 69 68.61 22.79 52.12
CA LEU A 69 68.83 23.01 50.69
C LEU A 69 68.00 24.17 50.14
N ILE A 70 66.74 24.31 50.55
CA ILE A 70 65.88 25.42 50.12
C ILE A 70 66.43 26.76 50.59
N GLU A 71 66.88 26.85 51.85
CA GLU A 71 67.50 28.07 52.39
C GLU A 71 68.79 28.42 51.64
N GLN A 72 69.63 27.43 51.33
CA GLN A 72 70.84 27.63 50.52
C GLN A 72 70.51 28.09 49.10
N VAL A 73 69.51 27.46 48.47
CA VAL A 73 69.05 27.78 47.12
C VAL A 73 68.52 29.22 47.06
N GLU A 74 67.74 29.65 48.06
CA GLU A 74 67.27 31.03 48.14
C GLU A 74 68.42 32.03 48.26
N GLN A 75 69.32 31.81 49.23
CA GLN A 75 70.43 32.73 49.49
C GLN A 75 71.32 32.87 48.23
N ARG A 76 71.66 31.74 47.60
CA ARG A 76 72.44 31.71 46.37
C ARG A 76 71.70 32.35 45.20
N HIS A 77 70.42 32.08 45.03
CA HIS A 77 69.63 32.69 43.97
C HIS A 77 69.54 34.22 44.11
N VAL A 78 69.36 34.74 45.34
CA VAL A 78 69.35 36.18 45.60
C VAL A 78 70.71 36.81 45.29
N ALA A 79 71.80 36.20 45.74
CA ALA A 79 73.16 36.67 45.45
C ALA A 79 73.46 36.65 43.94
N TYR A 80 73.15 35.54 43.26
CA TYR A 80 73.30 35.40 41.83
C TYR A 80 72.50 36.45 41.06
N ARG A 81 71.25 36.71 41.48
CA ARG A 81 70.41 37.75 40.90
C ARG A 81 71.01 39.14 41.03
N GLN A 82 71.45 39.50 42.22
CA GLN A 82 72.10 40.79 42.45
C GLN A 82 73.37 40.94 41.59
N GLN A 83 74.15 39.87 41.45
CA GLN A 83 75.31 39.85 40.57
C GLN A 83 74.91 40.08 39.11
N MET A 84 73.93 39.33 38.59
CA MET A 84 73.42 39.48 37.23
C MET A 84 72.87 40.89 36.97
N ASP A 85 72.08 41.44 37.89
CA ASP A 85 71.52 42.79 37.80
C ASP A 85 72.63 43.86 37.79
N SER A 86 73.69 43.67 38.58
CA SER A 86 74.84 44.59 38.60
C SER A 86 75.61 44.59 37.29
N LEU A 87 75.75 43.42 36.65
CA LEU A 87 76.42 43.25 35.37
C LEU A 87 75.64 43.87 34.21
N LEU A 88 74.37 44.22 34.37
CA LEU A 88 73.63 44.91 33.32
C LEU A 88 74.15 46.33 33.08
N VAL A 89 74.80 46.95 34.07
CA VAL A 89 75.15 48.38 34.05
C VAL A 89 76.62 48.69 34.34
N ASN A 90 77.36 47.76 34.95
CA ASN A 90 78.77 47.99 35.31
C ASN A 90 79.74 47.73 34.13
N ASP A 91 81.02 48.06 34.34
CA ASP A 91 82.06 47.92 33.31
C ASP A 91 82.38 46.45 32.97
N ASP A 92 82.30 45.53 33.93
CA ASP A 92 82.47 44.09 33.65
C ASP A 92 81.36 43.56 32.74
N GLY A 93 80.15 44.08 32.89
CA GLY A 93 79.03 43.88 32.00
C GLY A 93 79.30 44.31 30.57
N LYS A 94 79.83 45.54 30.40
CA LYS A 94 80.23 46.05 29.08
C LYS A 94 81.26 45.12 28.42
N ARG A 95 82.25 44.65 29.18
CA ARG A 95 83.26 43.69 28.71
C ARG A 95 82.65 42.34 28.33
N LEU A 96 81.72 41.83 29.14
CA LEU A 96 80.98 40.59 28.84
C LEU A 96 80.21 40.72 27.53
N GLY A 97 79.56 41.86 27.30
CA GLY A 97 78.82 42.11 26.06
C GLY A 97 79.65 41.95 24.78
N ARG A 98 80.94 42.28 24.83
CA ARG A 98 81.87 42.09 23.69
C ARG A 98 82.09 40.63 23.30
N LYS A 99 81.78 39.67 24.17
CA LYS A 99 81.84 38.22 23.83
C LYS A 99 80.72 37.76 22.90
N GLY A 100 79.79 38.66 22.54
CA GLY A 100 78.84 38.47 21.46
C GLY A 100 77.52 37.83 21.90
N GLN A 101 76.83 37.25 20.92
CA GLN A 101 75.41 36.84 21.05
C GLN A 101 75.16 35.78 22.13
N ALA A 102 76.13 34.91 22.41
CA ALA A 102 75.97 33.85 23.42
C ALA A 102 75.71 34.42 24.83
N VAL A 103 76.41 35.49 25.20
CA VAL A 103 76.19 36.20 26.48
C VAL A 103 74.83 36.87 26.49
N ALA A 104 74.47 37.58 25.41
CA ALA A 104 73.17 38.22 25.30
C ALA A 104 72.02 37.20 25.43
N MET A 105 72.12 36.04 24.77
CA MET A 105 71.14 34.96 24.88
C MET A 105 71.01 34.43 26.31
N HIS A 106 72.11 34.24 27.02
CA HIS A 106 72.02 33.71 28.38
C HIS A 106 71.38 34.72 29.35
N PHE A 107 71.70 36.01 29.22
CA PHE A 107 71.03 37.06 29.99
C PHE A 107 69.55 37.22 29.60
N ILE A 108 69.20 37.08 28.33
CA ILE A 108 67.80 37.06 27.89
C ILE A 108 67.06 35.90 28.55
N ASN A 109 67.63 34.70 28.50
CA ASN A 109 67.05 33.53 29.15
C ASN A 109 66.88 33.76 30.66
N TYR A 110 67.87 34.37 31.31
CA TYR A 110 67.77 34.71 32.74
C TYR A 110 66.67 35.74 33.05
N ILE A 111 66.53 36.79 32.23
CA ILE A 111 65.53 37.85 32.42
C ILE A 111 64.12 37.34 32.12
N GLU A 112 63.95 36.49 31.10
CA GLU A 112 62.66 35.97 30.66
C GLU A 112 62.23 34.72 31.42
N GLN A 113 63.19 33.93 31.90
CA GLN A 113 62.99 32.71 32.64
C GLN A 113 63.86 32.76 33.91
N SER A 114 63.25 33.19 35.01
CA SER A 114 63.95 33.12 36.30
C SER A 114 64.35 31.67 36.57
N LEU A 115 65.61 31.44 36.93
CA LEU A 115 66.11 30.09 37.28
C LEU A 115 65.24 29.43 38.35
N ILE A 116 64.66 30.26 39.22
CA ILE A 116 63.75 29.87 40.29
C ILE A 116 62.66 30.94 40.38
N GLU A 117 61.41 30.52 40.24
CA GLU A 117 60.27 31.42 40.43
C GLU A 117 60.10 31.73 41.92
N PRO A 118 60.00 33.02 42.33
CA PRO A 118 59.85 33.37 43.75
C PRO A 118 58.62 32.74 44.40
N SER A 119 57.53 32.58 43.64
CA SER A 119 56.29 31.93 44.11
C SER A 119 56.48 30.43 44.35
N GLU A 120 57.21 29.74 43.47
CA GLU A 120 57.53 28.32 43.61
C GLU A 120 58.40 28.09 44.85
N LEU A 121 59.45 28.90 45.03
CA LEU A 121 60.33 28.84 46.20
C LEU A 121 59.56 29.10 47.51
N ALA A 122 58.70 30.12 47.53
CA ALA A 122 57.86 30.42 48.69
C ALA A 122 56.90 29.26 49.01
N ALA A 123 56.28 28.65 48.00
CA ALA A 123 55.41 27.50 48.19
C ALA A 123 56.16 26.29 48.78
N LYS A 124 57.37 25.99 48.28
CA LYS A 124 58.20 24.90 48.82
C LYS A 124 58.63 25.15 50.26
N LYS A 125 58.95 26.40 50.64
CA LYS A 125 59.24 26.77 52.04
C LYS A 125 58.07 26.52 52.97
N VAL A 126 56.90 27.07 52.64
CA VAL A 126 55.68 26.89 53.43
C VAL A 126 55.37 25.41 53.61
N PHE A 127 55.55 24.62 52.56
CA PHE A 127 55.32 23.19 52.60
C PHE A 127 56.29 22.45 53.53
N VAL A 128 57.59 22.79 53.52
CA VAL A 128 58.56 22.23 54.48
C VAL A 128 58.24 22.63 55.92
N GLU A 129 57.79 23.87 56.16
CA GLU A 129 57.35 24.30 57.49
C GLU A 129 56.12 23.51 57.97
N GLN A 130 55.19 23.18 57.08
CA GLN A 130 54.06 22.31 57.38
C GLN A 130 54.51 20.89 57.74
N MET A 131 55.49 20.34 57.02
CA MET A 131 56.07 19.02 57.33
C MET A 131 56.79 19.00 58.68
N LEU A 132 57.53 20.05 59.01
CA LEU A 132 58.17 20.19 60.32
C LEU A 132 57.15 20.30 61.45
N SER A 133 56.10 21.12 61.27
CA SER A 133 55.00 21.23 62.22
C SER A 133 54.25 19.91 62.39
N PHE A 134 54.18 19.10 61.33
CA PHE A 134 53.64 17.74 61.38
C PHE A 134 54.55 16.79 62.16
N LEU A 135 55.87 16.82 61.91
CA LEU A 135 56.86 16.04 62.63
C LEU A 135 56.85 16.31 64.14
N ASP A 136 56.74 17.58 64.54
CA ASP A 136 56.66 17.96 65.96
C ASP A 136 55.43 17.37 66.63
N ARG A 137 54.27 17.41 65.95
CA ARG A 137 53.04 16.76 66.43
C ARG A 137 53.18 15.25 66.49
N ALA A 138 53.77 14.63 65.47
CA ALA A 138 53.99 13.18 65.41
C ALA A 138 54.89 12.67 66.54
N LYS A 139 55.95 13.43 66.88
CA LYS A 139 56.84 13.12 68.01
C LYS A 139 56.14 13.20 69.37
N SER A 140 55.17 14.11 69.51
CA SER A 140 54.36 14.26 70.73
C SER A 140 53.15 13.30 70.81
N GLY A 141 52.87 12.58 69.72
CA GLY A 141 51.70 11.71 69.58
C GLY A 141 51.84 10.33 70.24
N PRO A 142 50.81 9.47 70.13
CA PRO A 142 50.84 8.11 70.66
C PRO A 142 51.97 7.28 70.03
N ALA A 143 52.60 6.43 70.85
CA ALA A 143 53.69 5.55 70.43
C ALA A 143 53.23 4.61 69.29
N GLY A 144 53.95 4.63 68.16
CA GLY A 144 53.66 3.79 66.99
C GLY A 144 53.13 4.53 65.76
N TYR A 145 53.03 5.86 65.79
CA TYR A 145 52.68 6.63 64.59
C TYR A 145 53.74 6.49 63.49
N VAL A 146 53.31 6.16 62.26
CA VAL A 146 54.15 6.08 61.06
C VAL A 146 53.66 7.13 60.05
N PRO A 147 54.54 7.95 59.47
CA PRO A 147 54.15 8.84 58.37
C PRO A 147 53.50 8.05 57.24
N GLN A 148 52.44 8.61 56.67
CA GLN A 148 51.83 8.03 55.47
C GLN A 148 52.85 8.00 54.32
N PRO A 149 52.90 6.95 53.49
CA PRO A 149 53.84 6.85 52.37
C PRO A 149 53.82 8.07 51.45
N GLU A 150 52.64 8.63 51.20
CA GLU A 150 52.43 9.81 50.37
C GLU A 150 53.16 11.04 50.95
N ARG A 151 53.19 11.18 52.28
CA ARG A 151 53.92 12.29 52.93
C ARG A 151 55.43 12.13 52.81
N VAL A 152 55.92 10.88 52.82
CA VAL A 152 57.35 10.60 52.63
C VAL A 152 57.77 10.93 51.21
N GLU A 153 56.98 10.51 50.21
CA GLU A 153 57.20 10.84 48.80
C GLU A 153 57.17 12.35 48.57
N GLU A 154 56.20 13.06 49.15
CA GLU A 154 56.13 14.52 49.10
C GLU A 154 57.41 15.21 49.64
N ALA A 155 58.02 14.68 50.71
CA ALA A 155 59.25 15.24 51.27
C ALA A 155 60.47 14.92 50.39
N ASP A 156 60.51 13.72 49.82
CA ASP A 156 61.53 13.34 48.84
C ASP A 156 61.44 14.23 47.58
N ASP A 157 60.25 14.52 47.08
CA ASP A 157 60.03 15.41 45.93
C ASP A 157 60.57 16.82 46.19
N VAL A 158 60.31 17.38 47.36
CA VAL A 158 60.80 18.71 47.73
C VAL A 158 62.32 18.72 47.87
N TYR A 159 62.88 17.67 48.46
CA TYR A 159 64.33 17.50 48.55
C TYR A 159 64.97 17.39 47.15
N LEU A 160 64.41 16.56 46.26
CA LEU A 160 64.90 16.37 44.89
C LEU A 160 64.77 17.66 44.08
N TRP A 161 63.67 18.39 44.24
CA TRP A 161 63.49 19.72 43.66
C TRP A 161 64.59 20.68 44.13
N ALA A 162 64.81 20.80 45.45
CA ALA A 162 65.81 21.72 45.99
C ALA A 162 67.22 21.34 45.53
N ARG A 163 67.54 20.04 45.48
CA ARG A 163 68.80 19.53 44.95
C ARG A 163 68.98 19.85 43.47
N SER A 164 67.95 19.64 42.66
CA SER A 164 67.97 19.97 41.23
C SER A 164 68.20 21.46 40.99
N ARG A 165 67.46 22.34 41.68
CA ARG A 165 67.65 23.80 41.59
C ARG A 165 69.03 24.25 42.06
N SER A 166 69.56 23.63 43.12
CA SER A 166 70.92 23.89 43.60
C SER A 166 71.98 23.54 42.53
N MET A 167 71.81 22.43 41.81
CA MET A 167 72.72 22.05 40.70
C MET A 167 72.63 23.05 39.54
N THR A 168 71.42 23.41 39.10
CA THR A 168 71.24 24.41 38.03
C THR A 168 71.82 25.78 38.39
N LEU A 169 71.67 26.21 39.65
CA LEU A 169 72.34 27.41 40.15
C LEU A 169 73.86 27.27 40.11
N SER A 170 74.42 26.13 40.54
CA SER A 170 75.87 25.89 40.47
C SER A 170 76.41 25.96 39.04
N GLU A 171 75.68 25.41 38.07
CA GLU A 171 76.06 25.47 36.65
C GLU A 171 76.06 26.92 36.15
N SER A 172 75.02 27.69 36.49
CA SER A 172 74.88 29.10 36.11
C SER A 172 75.95 29.99 36.76
N GLU A 173 76.22 29.78 38.05
CA GLU A 173 77.31 30.45 38.78
C GLU A 173 78.68 30.10 38.20
N SER A 174 78.92 28.84 37.84
CA SER A 174 80.19 28.40 37.25
C SER A 174 80.41 29.03 35.87
N TRP A 175 79.38 29.03 35.02
CA TRP A 175 79.42 29.72 33.73
C TRP A 175 79.73 31.20 33.89
N LEU A 176 79.11 31.86 34.87
CA LEU A 176 79.30 33.29 35.12
C LEU A 176 80.72 33.56 35.60
N ALA A 177 81.22 32.76 36.54
CA ALA A 177 82.58 32.88 37.06
C ALA A 177 83.63 32.67 35.96
N GLU A 178 83.47 31.66 35.10
CA GLU A 178 84.34 31.42 33.95
C GLU A 178 84.29 32.57 32.94
N SER A 179 83.09 33.08 32.67
CA SER A 179 82.87 34.20 31.75
C SER A 179 83.50 35.50 32.26
N LEU A 180 83.43 35.76 33.57
CA LEU A 180 84.08 36.91 34.21
C LEU A 180 85.60 36.74 34.29
N GLY A 181 86.08 35.54 34.64
CA GLY A 181 87.52 35.26 34.77
C GLY A 181 88.30 35.33 33.46
N SER A 182 87.59 35.20 32.33
CA SER A 182 88.17 35.31 30.98
C SER A 182 87.96 36.69 30.35
N LEU A 183 87.65 37.72 31.13
CA LEU A 183 87.59 39.10 30.64
C LEU A 183 88.98 39.73 30.58
N ASP A 184 89.23 40.46 29.50
CA ASP A 184 90.39 41.35 29.44
C ASP A 184 90.05 42.67 30.14
N HIS A 185 90.58 42.85 31.36
CA HIS A 185 90.40 44.08 32.15
C HIS A 185 91.26 45.25 31.67
N THR A 186 92.21 45.04 30.75
CA THR A 186 93.09 46.11 30.24
C THR A 186 92.41 46.99 29.19
N THR A 187 91.40 46.47 28.51
CA THR A 187 90.70 47.22 27.46
C THR A 187 89.87 48.38 28.04
N ASP A 188 89.85 49.56 27.41
CA ASP A 188 88.93 50.63 27.80
C ASP A 188 87.51 50.34 27.30
N VAL A 189 86.52 50.44 28.21
CA VAL A 189 85.08 50.22 27.96
C VAL A 189 84.23 51.43 28.33
N ALA A 190 84.84 52.59 28.60
CA ALA A 190 84.10 53.79 28.99
C ALA A 190 83.05 54.19 27.94
N ALA A 191 83.41 54.08 26.65
CA ALA A 191 82.54 54.41 25.52
C ALA A 191 81.63 53.27 25.05
N ASP A 192 81.75 52.07 25.62
CA ASP A 192 80.93 50.93 25.20
C ASP A 192 79.50 51.04 25.72
N PRO A 193 78.51 50.54 24.94
CA PRO A 193 77.17 50.37 25.45
C PRO A 193 77.15 49.36 26.60
N THR A 194 76.29 49.63 27.58
CA THR A 194 76.01 48.73 28.70
C THR A 194 75.52 47.37 28.20
N LEU A 195 75.71 46.32 29.00
CA LEU A 195 75.20 44.99 28.64
C LEU A 195 73.69 45.00 28.40
N LYS A 196 72.95 45.79 29.19
CA LYS A 196 71.52 46.02 28.99
C LYS A 196 71.20 46.56 27.59
N GLU A 197 71.89 47.62 27.15
CA GLU A 197 71.69 48.21 25.82
C GLU A 197 72.02 47.20 24.70
N GLN A 198 73.06 46.39 24.88
CA GLN A 198 73.43 45.34 23.93
C GLN A 198 72.36 44.23 23.85
N ILE A 199 71.81 43.80 25.01
CA ILE A 199 70.69 42.85 25.07
C ILE A 199 69.45 43.42 24.38
N ASP A 200 69.12 44.68 24.63
CA ASP A 200 67.95 45.34 24.03
C ASP A 200 68.11 45.50 22.51
N ALA A 201 69.32 45.83 22.05
CA ALA A 201 69.65 45.85 20.62
C ALA A 201 69.50 44.46 19.99
N TYR A 202 70.02 43.42 20.65
CA TYR A 202 69.90 42.05 20.16
C TYR A 202 68.45 41.55 20.14
N ARG A 203 67.63 41.88 21.15
CA ARG A 203 66.17 41.62 21.13
C ARG A 203 65.46 42.35 19.99
N ALA A 204 65.90 43.56 19.64
CA ALA A 204 65.36 44.27 18.48
C ALA A 204 65.67 43.52 17.17
N THR A 205 66.90 43.03 17.02
CA THR A 205 67.30 42.18 15.87
C THR A 205 66.46 40.91 15.79
N LEU A 206 66.30 40.16 16.88
CA LEU A 206 65.48 38.93 16.90
C LEU A 206 64.03 39.21 16.49
N ARG A 207 63.44 40.33 16.93
CA ARG A 207 62.09 40.73 16.53
C ARG A 207 62.00 41.04 15.03
N GLN A 208 63.00 41.72 14.48
CA GLN A 208 63.05 42.00 13.03
C GLN A 208 63.19 40.71 12.22
N GLU A 209 64.06 39.80 12.63
CA GLU A 209 64.23 38.49 12.00
C GLU A 209 62.93 37.67 12.04
N TRP A 210 62.24 37.66 13.19
CA TRP A 210 60.96 36.99 13.32
C TRP A 210 59.89 37.56 12.37
N LEU A 211 59.81 38.89 12.23
CA LEU A 211 58.90 39.53 11.27
C LEU A 211 59.22 39.16 9.82
N ILE A 212 60.51 39.11 9.46
CA ILE A 212 60.97 38.68 8.13
C ILE A 212 60.61 37.21 7.89
N LEU A 213 60.84 36.33 8.87
CA LEU A 213 60.46 34.92 8.76
C LEU A 213 58.94 34.75 8.63
N GLN A 214 58.16 35.55 9.36
CA GLN A 214 56.71 35.52 9.27
C GLN A 214 56.22 36.01 7.90
N SER A 215 56.81 37.07 7.34
CA SER A 215 56.45 37.55 6.00
C SER A 215 56.81 36.54 4.92
N ARG A 216 58.02 35.96 4.99
CA ARG A 216 58.46 34.89 4.08
C ARG A 216 57.58 33.64 4.18
N GLY A 217 57.21 33.24 5.39
CA GLY A 217 56.29 32.13 5.62
C GLY A 217 54.90 32.38 5.03
N LYS A 218 54.38 33.60 5.17
CA LYS A 218 53.11 34.00 4.53
C LYS A 218 53.19 34.02 3.01
N GLU A 219 54.29 34.51 2.44
CA GLU A 219 54.51 34.50 0.99
C GLU A 219 54.62 33.09 0.44
N ALA A 220 55.40 32.22 1.08
CA ALA A 220 55.51 30.80 0.71
C ALA A 220 54.14 30.10 0.77
N ALA A 221 53.39 30.27 1.87
CA ALA A 221 52.05 29.72 2.00
C ALA A 221 51.08 30.25 0.92
N ARG A 222 51.19 31.52 0.52
CA ARG A 222 50.40 32.08 -0.59
C ARG A 222 50.79 31.47 -1.93
N GLN A 223 52.08 31.27 -2.19
CA GLN A 223 52.56 30.65 -3.43
C GLN A 223 52.08 29.20 -3.55
N GLU A 224 52.06 28.46 -2.44
CA GLU A 224 51.53 27.08 -2.40
C GLU A 224 50.00 27.05 -2.51
N ALA A 225 49.30 27.99 -1.86
CA ALA A 225 47.83 28.04 -1.88
C ALA A 225 47.26 28.54 -3.22
N ALA A 226 47.97 29.41 -3.94
CA ALA A 226 47.50 30.00 -5.19
C ALA A 226 47.05 28.96 -6.25
N PRO A 227 47.85 27.95 -6.64
CA PRO A 227 47.41 26.96 -7.62
C PRO A 227 46.24 26.12 -7.11
N VAL A 228 46.19 25.80 -5.82
CA VAL A 228 45.09 25.06 -5.20
C VAL A 228 43.80 25.88 -5.22
N MET A 229 43.88 27.19 -4.95
CA MET A 229 42.73 28.09 -5.04
C MET A 229 42.24 28.23 -6.48
N GLU A 230 43.15 28.32 -7.46
CA GLU A 230 42.80 28.38 -8.87
C GLU A 230 42.15 27.07 -9.34
N GLU A 231 42.70 25.92 -8.97
CA GLU A 231 42.13 24.61 -9.26
C GLU A 231 40.73 24.45 -8.64
N ASN A 232 40.57 24.82 -7.36
CA ASN A 232 39.26 24.78 -6.69
C ASN A 232 38.25 25.74 -7.32
N ALA A 233 38.68 26.92 -7.78
CA ALA A 233 37.82 27.84 -8.51
C ALA A 233 37.34 27.23 -9.83
N ARG A 234 38.24 26.58 -10.59
CA ARG A 234 37.88 25.85 -11.82
C ARG A 234 36.93 24.69 -11.54
N ILE A 235 37.15 23.92 -10.47
CA ILE A 235 36.25 22.84 -10.06
C ILE A 235 34.86 23.41 -9.75
N ALA A 236 34.77 24.50 -8.98
CA ALA A 236 33.50 25.13 -8.65
C ALA A 236 32.76 25.68 -9.89
N GLU A 237 33.48 26.21 -10.88
CA GLU A 237 32.90 26.60 -12.17
C GLU A 237 32.36 25.39 -12.95
N LEU A 238 33.12 24.30 -12.99
CA LEU A 238 32.68 23.05 -13.63
C LEU A 238 31.44 22.45 -12.95
N GLU A 239 31.38 22.46 -11.62
CA GLU A 239 30.21 22.00 -10.86
C GLU A 239 28.97 22.85 -11.14
N ARG A 240 29.12 24.18 -11.23
CA ARG A 240 28.03 25.07 -11.63
C ARG A 240 27.55 24.78 -13.05
N ALA A 241 28.47 24.63 -14.00
CA ALA A 241 28.14 24.30 -15.38
C ALA A 241 27.42 22.93 -15.48
N LEU A 242 27.85 21.94 -14.69
CA LEU A 242 27.22 20.62 -14.63
C LEU A 242 25.81 20.71 -14.04
N LEU A 243 25.61 21.50 -12.98
CA LEU A 243 24.30 21.74 -12.39
C LEU A 243 23.34 22.37 -13.40
N GLU A 244 23.78 23.42 -14.11
CA GLU A 244 22.99 24.07 -15.15
C GLU A 244 22.65 23.11 -16.30
N ALA A 245 23.61 22.28 -16.72
CA ALA A 245 23.38 21.27 -17.74
C ALA A 245 22.33 20.24 -17.29
N ASN A 246 22.39 19.78 -16.03
CA ASN A 246 21.42 18.85 -15.47
C ASN A 246 20.02 19.47 -15.34
N GLN A 247 19.93 20.74 -14.97
CA GLN A 247 18.65 21.45 -14.95
C GLN A 247 18.04 21.54 -16.36
N LYS A 248 18.83 21.95 -17.36
CA LYS A 248 18.39 21.97 -18.77
C LYS A 248 17.93 20.58 -19.23
N LEU A 249 18.70 19.55 -18.93
CA LEU A 249 18.36 18.18 -19.30
C LEU A 249 17.07 17.70 -18.62
N SER A 250 16.85 18.04 -17.35
CA SER A 250 15.60 17.77 -16.65
C SER A 250 14.41 18.48 -17.31
N THR A 251 14.55 19.76 -17.64
CA THR A 251 13.48 20.52 -18.33
C THR A 251 13.16 19.94 -19.71
N VAL A 252 14.16 19.53 -20.48
CA VAL A 252 13.95 18.88 -21.79
C VAL A 252 13.27 17.53 -21.63
N ARG A 253 13.63 16.74 -20.60
CA ARG A 253 12.94 15.48 -20.29
C ARG A 253 11.47 15.69 -19.94
N GLN A 254 11.16 16.70 -19.13
CA GLN A 254 9.77 17.04 -18.80
C GLN A 254 8.99 17.49 -20.03
N GLN A 255 9.60 18.30 -20.91
CA GLN A 255 8.98 18.72 -22.17
C GLN A 255 8.72 17.53 -23.09
N ASN A 256 9.67 16.60 -23.24
CA ASN A 256 9.49 15.40 -24.05
C ASN A 256 8.39 14.49 -23.49
N GLU A 257 8.33 14.32 -22.16
CA GLU A 257 7.27 13.53 -21.53
C GLU A 257 5.91 14.18 -21.72
N GLN A 258 5.80 15.50 -21.57
CA GLN A 258 4.57 16.23 -21.85
C GLN A 258 4.14 16.07 -23.31
N GLN A 259 5.07 16.18 -24.26
CA GLN A 259 4.80 15.94 -25.67
C GLN A 259 4.33 14.50 -25.94
N ARG A 260 4.90 13.51 -25.24
CA ARG A 260 4.46 12.11 -25.35
C ARG A 260 3.03 11.93 -24.84
N ILE A 261 2.72 12.46 -23.66
CA ILE A 261 1.36 12.41 -23.08
C ILE A 261 0.36 13.13 -23.99
N ASP A 262 0.69 14.33 -24.46
CA ASP A 262 -0.17 15.09 -25.38
C ASP A 262 -0.43 14.32 -26.67
N PHE A 263 0.59 13.64 -27.22
CA PHE A 263 0.45 12.81 -28.40
C PHE A 263 -0.43 11.58 -28.14
N GLU A 264 -0.21 10.87 -27.03
CA GLU A 264 -1.03 9.73 -26.61
C GLU A 264 -2.50 10.12 -26.41
N MET A 265 -2.76 11.26 -25.75
CA MET A 265 -4.12 11.79 -25.59
C MET A 265 -4.78 12.09 -26.94
N ARG A 266 -4.07 12.72 -27.88
CA ARG A 266 -4.60 12.97 -29.23
C ARG A 266 -4.92 11.67 -29.98
N MET A 267 -4.05 10.67 -29.87
CA MET A 267 -4.28 9.35 -30.47
C MET A 267 -5.51 8.66 -29.88
N GLU A 268 -5.70 8.74 -28.56
CA GLU A 268 -6.87 8.15 -27.91
C GLU A 268 -8.16 8.91 -28.24
N GLN A 269 -8.11 10.24 -28.31
CA GLN A 269 -9.24 11.06 -28.80
C GLN A 269 -9.65 10.65 -30.22
N GLN A 270 -8.68 10.49 -31.13
CA GLN A 270 -8.95 10.01 -32.49
C GLN A 270 -9.55 8.61 -32.50
N ARG A 271 -9.10 7.70 -31.62
CA ARG A 271 -9.67 6.36 -31.50
C ARG A 271 -11.10 6.38 -31.00
N VAL A 272 -11.40 7.21 -30.00
CA VAL A 272 -12.77 7.39 -29.49
C VAL A 272 -13.66 7.96 -30.59
N GLU A 273 -13.22 9.03 -31.27
CA GLU A 273 -13.97 9.63 -32.37
C GLU A 273 -14.23 8.63 -33.51
N LEU A 274 -13.24 7.83 -33.89
CA LEU A 274 -13.41 6.77 -34.90
C LEU A 274 -14.38 5.68 -34.42
N ARG A 275 -14.31 5.27 -33.15
CA ARG A 275 -15.27 4.30 -32.58
C ARG A 275 -16.69 4.86 -32.58
N GLU A 276 -16.86 6.13 -32.24
CA GLU A 276 -18.17 6.78 -32.27
C GLU A 276 -18.71 6.87 -33.69
N ARG A 277 -17.88 7.25 -34.66
CA ARG A 277 -18.26 7.25 -36.09
C ARG A 277 -18.64 5.85 -36.58
N LEU A 278 -17.88 4.82 -36.20
CA LEU A 278 -18.20 3.43 -36.54
C LEU A 278 -19.52 2.99 -35.89
N ALA A 279 -19.73 3.28 -34.62
CA ALA A 279 -20.97 2.95 -33.91
C ALA A 279 -22.17 3.69 -34.50
N ALA A 280 -22.03 4.97 -34.85
CA ALA A 280 -23.07 5.74 -35.52
C ALA A 280 -23.40 5.17 -36.90
N SER A 281 -22.38 4.83 -37.70
CA SER A 281 -22.56 4.18 -39.00
C SER A 281 -23.21 2.81 -38.88
N GLN A 282 -22.86 2.02 -37.87
CA GLN A 282 -23.50 0.73 -37.60
C GLN A 282 -24.98 0.92 -37.24
N ARG A 283 -25.32 1.86 -36.36
CA ARG A 283 -26.72 2.17 -36.03
C ARG A 283 -27.52 2.60 -37.26
N GLU A 284 -26.94 3.44 -38.12
CA GLU A 284 -27.61 3.85 -39.36
C GLU A 284 -27.86 2.66 -40.29
N MET A 285 -26.89 1.74 -40.41
CA MET A 285 -27.06 0.51 -41.19
C MET A 285 -28.14 -0.40 -40.59
N ASP A 286 -28.15 -0.59 -39.28
CA ASP A 286 -29.15 -1.39 -38.58
C ASP A 286 -30.56 -0.78 -38.74
N GLU A 287 -30.68 0.55 -38.67
CA GLU A 287 -31.94 1.25 -38.92
C GLU A 287 -32.43 1.08 -40.37
N ARG A 288 -31.52 1.13 -41.35
CA ARG A 288 -31.83 0.86 -42.75
C ARG A 288 -32.29 -0.58 -42.96
N LEU A 289 -31.61 -1.55 -42.36
CA LEU A 289 -32.02 -2.96 -42.39
C LEU A 289 -33.40 -3.15 -41.75
N ALA A 290 -33.64 -2.54 -40.59
CA ALA A 290 -34.95 -2.58 -39.94
C ALA A 290 -36.05 -1.91 -40.76
N ALA A 291 -35.73 -0.85 -41.53
CA ALA A 291 -36.66 -0.23 -42.46
C ALA A 291 -37.01 -1.16 -43.63
N ILE A 292 -35.99 -1.79 -44.24
CA ILE A 292 -36.17 -2.80 -45.30
C ILE A 292 -37.00 -3.98 -44.79
N ASP A 293 -36.73 -4.47 -43.59
CA ASP A 293 -37.49 -5.58 -42.99
C ASP A 293 -38.95 -5.21 -42.74
N ARG A 294 -39.23 -3.97 -42.31
CA ARG A 294 -40.61 -3.47 -42.18
C ARG A 294 -41.31 -3.41 -43.53
N GLU A 295 -40.62 -2.92 -44.57
CA GLU A 295 -41.15 -2.85 -45.93
C GLU A 295 -41.41 -4.24 -46.51
N ASN A 296 -40.48 -5.18 -46.32
CA ASN A 296 -40.65 -6.57 -46.74
C ASN A 296 -41.84 -7.24 -46.05
N LYS A 297 -42.01 -7.05 -44.74
CA LYS A 297 -43.17 -7.56 -43.99
C LYS A 297 -44.49 -6.97 -44.49
N LEU A 298 -44.52 -5.69 -44.83
CA LEU A 298 -45.69 -5.05 -45.43
C LEU A 298 -45.99 -5.62 -46.82
N ALA A 299 -44.97 -5.78 -47.66
CA ALA A 299 -45.10 -6.35 -49.00
C ALA A 299 -45.55 -7.83 -48.95
N GLU A 300 -45.06 -8.61 -48.00
CA GLU A 300 -45.47 -9.99 -47.77
C GLU A 300 -46.93 -10.07 -47.29
N ALA A 301 -47.32 -9.23 -46.34
CA ALA A 301 -48.71 -9.12 -45.89
C ALA A 301 -49.66 -8.71 -47.04
N GLU A 302 -49.23 -7.82 -47.93
CA GLU A 302 -50.02 -7.40 -49.08
C GLU A 302 -50.13 -8.50 -50.16
N ARG A 303 -49.08 -9.30 -50.37
CA ARG A 303 -49.15 -10.51 -51.21
C ARG A 303 -50.13 -11.52 -50.64
N MET A 304 -50.04 -11.80 -49.33
CA MET A 304 -50.97 -12.70 -48.65
C MET A 304 -52.43 -12.22 -48.75
N ARG A 305 -52.68 -10.90 -48.67
CA ARG A 305 -54.03 -10.34 -48.86
C ARG A 305 -54.55 -10.60 -50.28
N ARG A 306 -53.74 -10.37 -51.30
CA ARG A 306 -54.13 -10.60 -52.71
C ARG A 306 -54.38 -12.08 -53.01
N ASP A 307 -53.57 -12.98 -52.44
CA ASP A 307 -53.76 -14.43 -52.60
C ASP A 307 -55.06 -14.90 -51.91
N ALA A 308 -55.40 -14.33 -50.76
CA ALA A 308 -56.66 -14.62 -50.07
C ALA A 308 -57.89 -14.13 -50.87
N GLU A 309 -57.84 -12.91 -51.42
CA GLU A 309 -58.91 -12.36 -52.27
C GLU A 309 -59.14 -13.20 -53.53
N ALA A 310 -58.06 -13.67 -54.18
CA ALA A 310 -58.15 -14.54 -55.36
C ALA A 310 -58.78 -15.91 -55.05
N ASN A 311 -58.50 -16.48 -53.86
CA ASN A 311 -59.07 -17.76 -53.44
C ASN A 311 -60.56 -17.69 -53.13
N VAL A 312 -61.05 -16.57 -52.57
CA VAL A 312 -62.49 -16.37 -52.32
C VAL A 312 -63.24 -16.27 -53.65
N ALA A 313 -62.74 -15.47 -54.59
CA ALA A 313 -63.37 -15.32 -55.92
C ALA A 313 -63.44 -16.65 -56.69
N ALA A 314 -62.42 -17.53 -56.56
CA ALA A 314 -62.41 -18.83 -57.20
C ALA A 314 -63.45 -19.82 -56.61
N ARG A 315 -63.83 -19.65 -55.35
CA ARG A 315 -64.81 -20.51 -54.68
C ARG A 315 -66.25 -20.16 -55.09
N ASP A 316 -66.58 -18.88 -55.12
CA ASP A 316 -67.93 -18.40 -55.48
C ASP A 316 -68.31 -18.82 -56.92
N ILE A 317 -67.36 -18.75 -57.85
CA ILE A 317 -67.56 -19.18 -59.25
C ILE A 317 -67.88 -20.69 -59.35
N ARG A 318 -67.33 -21.52 -58.45
CA ARG A 318 -67.58 -22.98 -58.47
C ARG A 318 -68.95 -23.34 -57.92
N GLU A 319 -69.39 -22.66 -56.86
CA GLU A 319 -70.69 -22.90 -56.23
C GLU A 319 -71.84 -22.48 -57.18
N ASP A 320 -71.67 -21.37 -57.91
CA ASP A 320 -72.64 -20.91 -58.93
C ASP A 320 -72.72 -21.86 -60.15
N ALA A 321 -71.59 -22.42 -60.58
CA ALA A 321 -71.56 -23.38 -61.69
C ALA A 321 -72.32 -24.67 -61.37
N GLN A 322 -72.17 -25.20 -60.14
CA GLN A 322 -72.86 -26.43 -59.71
C GLN A 322 -74.37 -26.24 -59.61
N ARG A 323 -74.84 -25.09 -59.12
CA ARG A 323 -76.27 -24.78 -59.05
C ARG A 323 -76.91 -24.73 -60.44
N THR A 324 -76.22 -24.11 -61.40
CA THR A 324 -76.70 -24.00 -62.79
C THR A 324 -76.82 -25.37 -63.46
N GLU A 325 -75.88 -26.29 -63.19
CA GLU A 325 -75.92 -27.66 -63.71
C GLU A 325 -77.13 -28.46 -63.17
N LEU A 326 -77.43 -28.34 -61.87
CA LEU A 326 -78.57 -29.03 -61.25
C LEU A 326 -79.92 -28.52 -61.76
N ILE A 327 -80.06 -27.20 -61.98
CA ILE A 327 -81.25 -26.61 -62.60
C ILE A 327 -81.41 -27.11 -64.04
N SER A 328 -80.33 -27.18 -64.81
CA SER A 328 -80.36 -27.73 -66.17
C SER A 328 -80.79 -29.21 -66.19
N LYS A 329 -80.40 -30.00 -65.19
CA LYS A 329 -80.82 -31.41 -65.07
C LYS A 329 -82.31 -31.55 -64.72
N CYS A 330 -82.83 -30.69 -63.85
CA CYS A 330 -84.27 -30.66 -63.51
C CYS A 330 -85.15 -30.36 -64.73
N ASN A 331 -84.68 -29.48 -65.62
CA ASN A 331 -85.38 -29.10 -66.85
C ASN A 331 -85.21 -30.10 -68.00
N SER A 332 -84.49 -31.21 -67.82
CA SER A 332 -84.33 -32.23 -68.85
C SER A 332 -85.68 -32.92 -69.14
N PRO A 333 -86.13 -33.01 -70.41
CA PRO A 333 -87.40 -33.65 -70.76
C PRO A 333 -87.48 -35.11 -70.28
N GLN A 334 -86.34 -35.80 -70.24
CA GLN A 334 -86.27 -37.18 -69.77
C GLN A 334 -86.53 -37.27 -68.26
N VAL A 335 -85.93 -36.37 -67.47
CA VAL A 335 -86.11 -36.31 -66.02
C VAL A 335 -87.55 -35.91 -65.68
N GLN A 336 -88.12 -34.95 -66.40
CA GLN A 336 -89.52 -34.54 -66.22
C GLN A 336 -90.49 -35.69 -66.54
N ARG A 337 -90.23 -36.47 -67.59
CA ARG A 337 -91.03 -37.64 -67.93
C ARG A 337 -90.93 -38.74 -66.88
N ASP A 338 -89.71 -39.02 -66.42
CA ASP A 338 -89.46 -40.06 -65.43
C ASP A 338 -90.11 -39.71 -64.07
N LEU A 339 -90.07 -38.44 -63.69
CA LEU A 339 -90.66 -37.92 -62.45
C LEU A 339 -92.11 -37.44 -62.60
N ALA A 340 -92.72 -37.57 -63.79
CA ALA A 340 -94.09 -37.10 -64.05
C ALA A 340 -95.13 -37.54 -63.01
N PRO A 341 -95.11 -38.79 -62.47
CA PRO A 341 -96.03 -39.19 -61.40
C PRO A 341 -95.91 -38.39 -60.10
N PHE A 342 -94.81 -37.66 -59.90
CA PHE A 342 -94.56 -36.80 -58.74
C PHE A 342 -94.76 -35.33 -59.06
N LEU A 343 -94.38 -34.90 -60.27
CA LEU A 343 -94.42 -33.49 -60.67
C LEU A 343 -95.83 -33.03 -61.05
N GLU A 344 -96.68 -33.92 -61.58
CA GLU A 344 -98.04 -33.54 -61.99
C GLU A 344 -98.98 -33.32 -60.80
N GLU A 345 -99.93 -32.41 -60.99
CA GLU A 345 -100.87 -32.03 -59.95
C GLU A 345 -101.91 -33.15 -59.70
N GLY A 346 -102.05 -33.54 -58.44
CA GLY A 346 -102.99 -34.57 -58.02
C GLY A 346 -103.64 -34.21 -56.69
N THR A 347 -104.79 -34.84 -56.41
CA THR A 347 -105.58 -34.61 -55.19
C THR A 347 -105.09 -35.43 -53.99
N TRP A 348 -104.14 -36.35 -54.20
CA TRP A 348 -103.62 -37.26 -53.18
C TRP A 348 -102.14 -37.02 -52.87
N GLN A 349 -101.75 -37.22 -51.61
CA GLN A 349 -100.36 -37.21 -51.19
C GLN A 349 -100.03 -38.47 -50.36
N PRO A 350 -98.77 -38.93 -50.37
CA PRO A 350 -98.32 -40.00 -49.48
C PRO A 350 -98.67 -39.69 -48.02
N GLY A 351 -99.28 -40.65 -47.32
CA GLY A 351 -99.68 -40.53 -45.92
C GLY A 351 -101.11 -40.00 -45.65
N ASP A 352 -101.84 -39.51 -46.65
CA ASP A 352 -103.21 -39.02 -46.47
C ASP A 352 -104.19 -40.18 -46.16
N LYS A 353 -105.12 -39.97 -45.21
CA LYS A 353 -105.98 -41.03 -44.62
C LYS A 353 -107.40 -41.13 -45.20
N GLY A 354 -107.71 -40.48 -46.31
CA GLY A 354 -109.03 -40.59 -46.92
C GLY A 354 -109.31 -39.65 -48.09
N PRO A 355 -110.43 -39.87 -48.80
CA PRO A 355 -110.70 -39.27 -50.12
C PRO A 355 -111.00 -37.77 -50.16
N ASN A 356 -111.24 -37.12 -49.02
CA ASN A 356 -111.54 -35.69 -48.93
C ASN A 356 -110.46 -34.93 -48.13
N ALA A 357 -109.22 -35.43 -48.08
CA ALA A 357 -108.17 -34.81 -47.28
C ALA A 357 -107.65 -33.47 -47.86
N ARG A 358 -107.79 -33.22 -49.17
CA ARG A 358 -107.45 -31.94 -49.81
C ARG A 358 -108.45 -31.59 -50.92
N LEU A 359 -108.80 -30.30 -51.03
CA LEU A 359 -109.62 -29.74 -52.11
C LEU A 359 -108.77 -29.26 -53.29
N ASP A 360 -107.50 -28.89 -53.05
CA ASP A 360 -106.59 -28.34 -54.07
C ASP A 360 -105.69 -29.43 -54.67
N MET A 361 -105.51 -29.40 -56.00
CA MET A 361 -104.55 -30.24 -56.72
C MET A 361 -103.15 -29.63 -56.60
N ALA A 362 -102.14 -30.44 -56.27
CA ALA A 362 -100.75 -29.98 -56.16
C ALA A 362 -99.76 -31.07 -56.58
N PRO A 363 -98.52 -30.72 -56.98
CA PRO A 363 -97.44 -31.68 -57.15
C PRO A 363 -97.18 -32.45 -55.85
N MET A 364 -96.53 -33.60 -55.95
CA MET A 364 -96.24 -34.41 -54.78
C MET A 364 -95.21 -33.71 -53.88
N SER A 365 -95.43 -33.77 -52.57
CA SER A 365 -94.55 -33.11 -51.59
C SER A 365 -93.28 -33.93 -51.37
N TYR A 366 -92.12 -33.31 -51.57
CA TYR A 366 -90.83 -34.00 -51.40
C TYR A 366 -90.64 -34.47 -49.96
N SER A 367 -90.99 -33.63 -48.98
CA SER A 367 -90.91 -34.00 -47.56
C SER A 367 -91.86 -35.15 -47.22
N LYS A 368 -93.06 -35.22 -47.82
CA LYS A 368 -93.99 -36.35 -47.64
C LYS A 368 -93.50 -37.65 -48.26
N ILE A 369 -92.90 -37.61 -49.46
CA ILE A 369 -92.30 -38.80 -50.10
C ILE A 369 -91.14 -39.31 -49.25
N GLN A 370 -90.31 -38.40 -48.73
CA GLN A 370 -89.22 -38.74 -47.82
C GLN A 370 -89.73 -39.34 -46.51
N ALA A 371 -90.77 -38.73 -45.89
CA ALA A 371 -91.36 -39.17 -44.64
C ALA A 371 -92.08 -40.52 -44.75
N ASP A 372 -92.68 -40.84 -45.89
CA ASP A 372 -93.23 -42.16 -46.17
C ASP A 372 -92.12 -43.22 -46.32
N GLY A 373 -90.84 -42.83 -46.38
CA GLY A 373 -89.70 -43.73 -46.52
C GLY A 373 -89.43 -44.16 -47.96
N ALA A 374 -90.15 -43.59 -48.93
CA ALA A 374 -90.04 -43.95 -50.34
C ALA A 374 -88.72 -43.48 -50.98
N LEU A 375 -87.94 -42.61 -50.34
CA LEU A 375 -86.61 -42.23 -50.81
C LEU A 375 -85.48 -43.03 -50.16
N ALA A 376 -85.77 -43.96 -49.26
CA ALA A 376 -84.75 -44.81 -48.63
C ALA A 376 -84.19 -45.82 -49.65
N ASP A 377 -82.87 -45.99 -49.68
CA ASP A 377 -82.18 -46.95 -50.56
C ASP A 377 -82.29 -48.39 -50.03
N THR A 378 -83.51 -48.85 -49.84
CA THR A 378 -83.83 -50.17 -49.32
C THR A 378 -84.95 -50.80 -50.14
N VAL A 379 -85.07 -52.13 -50.10
CA VAL A 379 -86.16 -52.86 -50.78
C VAL A 379 -87.54 -52.37 -50.31
N ASP A 380 -87.69 -52.07 -49.02
CA ASP A 380 -88.92 -51.49 -48.47
C ASP A 380 -89.16 -50.07 -49.01
N GLY A 381 -88.12 -49.24 -49.11
CA GLY A 381 -88.21 -47.90 -49.72
C GLY A 381 -88.62 -47.95 -51.18
N LEU A 382 -88.05 -48.87 -51.97
CA LEU A 382 -88.43 -49.08 -53.37
C LEU A 382 -89.87 -49.60 -53.52
N GLN A 383 -90.30 -50.51 -52.65
CA GLN A 383 -91.69 -50.98 -52.60
C GLN A 383 -92.66 -49.83 -52.31
N ARG A 384 -92.35 -48.95 -51.36
CA ARG A 384 -93.16 -47.75 -51.06
C ARG A 384 -93.16 -46.75 -52.20
N PHE A 385 -92.00 -46.53 -52.84
CA PHE A 385 -91.88 -45.70 -54.03
C PHE A 385 -92.82 -46.17 -55.15
N LEU A 386 -92.84 -47.48 -55.44
CA LEU A 386 -93.74 -48.07 -56.44
C LEU A 386 -95.23 -47.99 -56.05
N GLU A 387 -95.54 -48.12 -54.76
CA GLU A 387 -96.91 -47.96 -54.25
C GLU A 387 -97.44 -46.54 -54.45
N ILE A 388 -96.58 -45.53 -54.24
CA ILE A 388 -96.89 -44.12 -54.46
C ILE A 388 -97.10 -43.85 -55.95
N VAL A 389 -96.14 -44.23 -56.80
CA VAL A 389 -96.19 -43.95 -58.25
C VAL A 389 -97.41 -44.58 -58.93
N ASN A 390 -97.81 -45.78 -58.50
CA ASN A 390 -98.95 -46.48 -59.09
C ASN A 390 -100.28 -46.14 -58.42
N ALA A 391 -100.27 -45.32 -57.36
CA ALA A 391 -101.44 -44.92 -56.59
C ALA A 391 -102.37 -46.12 -56.30
N ASN A 392 -101.77 -47.22 -55.85
CA ASN A 392 -102.44 -48.51 -55.68
C ASN A 392 -101.98 -49.16 -54.37
N CYS A 393 -102.06 -48.41 -53.28
CA CYS A 393 -101.69 -48.88 -51.94
C CYS A 393 -102.83 -49.76 -51.36
N SER A 394 -102.81 -51.08 -51.60
CA SER A 394 -103.84 -51.99 -51.03
C SER A 394 -103.81 -52.10 -49.50
N ARG A 395 -102.79 -51.53 -48.85
CA ARG A 395 -102.61 -51.64 -47.39
C ARG A 395 -103.54 -50.74 -46.59
N ARG A 396 -104.18 -49.74 -47.20
CA ARG A 396 -105.15 -48.86 -46.55
C ARG A 396 -106.28 -48.63 -47.54
N GLY A 397 -107.43 -49.27 -47.31
CA GLY A 397 -108.54 -49.42 -48.26
C GLY A 397 -109.15 -48.10 -48.76
N TYR A 398 -108.48 -47.44 -49.71
CA TYR A 398 -108.89 -46.19 -50.32
C TYR A 398 -109.14 -46.39 -51.81
N TYR A 399 -110.09 -47.25 -52.11
CA TYR A 399 -110.68 -47.33 -53.44
C TYR A 399 -112.10 -46.79 -53.38
N THR A 400 -112.52 -46.14 -54.46
CA THR A 400 -113.92 -45.81 -54.73
C THR A 400 -114.75 -47.09 -54.82
N ARG A 401 -116.08 -46.97 -54.81
CA ARG A 401 -117.02 -48.09 -54.95
C ARG A 401 -116.78 -48.95 -56.21
N ASN A 402 -116.06 -48.42 -57.20
CA ASN A 402 -115.72 -49.07 -58.47
C ASN A 402 -114.25 -49.58 -58.50
N ASN A 403 -113.61 -49.70 -57.33
CA ASN A 403 -112.23 -50.19 -57.19
C ASN A 403 -111.14 -49.31 -57.85
N GLN A 404 -111.40 -48.01 -58.03
CA GLN A 404 -110.45 -47.03 -58.57
C GLN A 404 -109.90 -46.12 -57.45
N HIS A 405 -108.59 -45.86 -57.44
CA HIS A 405 -107.94 -44.94 -56.49
C HIS A 405 -108.31 -43.48 -56.79
N TYR A 406 -108.35 -42.65 -55.74
CA TYR A 406 -108.79 -41.25 -55.81
C TYR A 406 -107.86 -40.34 -56.62
N ASP A 407 -106.57 -40.68 -56.69
CA ASP A 407 -105.62 -40.02 -57.60
C ASP A 407 -105.80 -40.58 -59.02
N ILE A 408 -106.72 -39.97 -59.78
CA ILE A 408 -106.99 -40.31 -61.18
C ILE A 408 -106.22 -39.43 -62.17
N HIS A 409 -105.73 -38.27 -61.70
CA HIS A 409 -105.16 -37.24 -62.58
C HIS A 409 -103.69 -37.49 -62.89
N ARG A 410 -102.93 -38.07 -61.95
CA ARG A 410 -101.50 -38.35 -62.17
C ARG A 410 -101.25 -39.58 -63.03
N PRO A 411 -100.24 -39.53 -63.92
CA PRO A 411 -99.85 -40.67 -64.73
C PRO A 411 -99.27 -41.76 -63.83
N LYS A 412 -99.85 -42.95 -63.92
CA LYS A 412 -99.41 -44.13 -63.17
C LYS A 412 -98.42 -44.90 -64.01
N TRP A 413 -97.41 -45.49 -63.38
CA TRP A 413 -96.57 -46.43 -64.11
C TRP A 413 -97.39 -47.69 -64.43
N GLY A 414 -97.23 -48.21 -65.65
CA GLY A 414 -97.96 -49.39 -66.10
C GLY A 414 -97.48 -50.70 -65.42
N TYR A 415 -96.60 -50.59 -64.43
CA TYR A 415 -95.97 -51.71 -63.75
C TYR A 415 -96.78 -52.20 -62.56
N THR A 416 -96.53 -53.44 -62.14
CA THR A 416 -97.07 -53.96 -60.88
C THR A 416 -96.46 -53.20 -59.69
N ARG A 417 -97.27 -52.95 -58.66
CA ARG A 417 -96.80 -52.32 -57.41
C ARG A 417 -95.88 -53.20 -56.57
N HIS A 418 -95.84 -54.50 -56.85
CA HIS A 418 -95.15 -55.49 -56.05
C HIS A 418 -93.74 -55.69 -56.62
N TRP A 419 -92.71 -55.28 -55.86
CA TRP A 419 -91.32 -55.27 -56.31
C TRP A 419 -90.84 -56.66 -56.76
N ASP A 420 -91.31 -57.72 -56.11
CA ASP A 420 -90.97 -59.13 -56.37
C ASP A 420 -91.48 -59.64 -57.72
N LYS A 421 -92.43 -58.91 -58.33
CA LYS A 421 -93.04 -59.25 -59.63
C LYS A 421 -92.52 -58.39 -60.77
N LEU A 422 -91.63 -57.43 -60.50
CA LEU A 422 -91.02 -56.59 -61.52
C LEU A 422 -89.88 -57.34 -62.23
N THR A 423 -89.70 -57.05 -63.52
CA THR A 423 -88.49 -57.49 -64.22
C THR A 423 -87.27 -56.72 -63.73
N ARG A 424 -86.07 -57.25 -63.98
CA ARG A 424 -84.82 -56.63 -63.53
C ARG A 424 -84.64 -55.22 -64.09
N GLU A 425 -85.08 -54.99 -65.33
CA GLU A 425 -85.05 -53.69 -65.99
C GLU A 425 -85.98 -52.68 -65.31
N GLN A 426 -87.19 -53.11 -64.92
CA GLN A 426 -88.15 -52.27 -64.19
C GLN A 426 -87.66 -51.90 -62.79
N ILE A 427 -86.97 -52.82 -62.11
CA ILE A 427 -86.34 -52.53 -60.81
C ILE A 427 -85.24 -51.47 -60.96
N GLN A 428 -84.39 -51.59 -61.99
CA GLN A 428 -83.33 -50.62 -62.27
C GLN A 428 -83.90 -49.24 -62.65
N GLU A 429 -84.97 -49.21 -63.44
CA GLU A 429 -85.67 -47.96 -63.76
C GLU A 429 -86.23 -47.30 -62.50
N ALA A 430 -86.94 -48.05 -61.66
CA ALA A 430 -87.49 -47.53 -60.40
C ALA A 430 -86.38 -47.00 -59.46
N GLN A 431 -85.26 -47.71 -59.32
CA GLN A 431 -84.11 -47.26 -58.52
C GLN A 431 -83.45 -46.00 -59.10
N ARG A 432 -83.31 -45.92 -60.42
CA ARG A 432 -82.76 -44.75 -61.10
C ARG A 432 -83.63 -43.52 -60.86
N VAL A 433 -84.95 -43.65 -61.00
CA VAL A 433 -85.89 -42.53 -60.78
C VAL A 433 -85.95 -42.15 -59.31
N GLN A 434 -85.93 -43.12 -58.39
CA GLN A 434 -85.81 -42.87 -56.95
C GLN A 434 -84.53 -42.10 -56.60
N SER A 435 -83.41 -42.43 -57.26
CA SER A 435 -82.12 -41.74 -57.08
C SER A 435 -82.13 -40.33 -57.67
N LEU A 436 -82.73 -40.15 -58.84
CA LEU A 436 -82.94 -38.83 -59.45
C LEU A 436 -83.79 -37.93 -58.55
N LEU A 437 -84.87 -38.47 -57.97
CA LEU A 437 -85.70 -37.72 -57.04
C LEU A 437 -84.95 -37.36 -55.75
N ARG A 438 -84.02 -38.20 -55.28
CA ARG A 438 -83.16 -37.91 -54.12
C ARG A 438 -82.12 -36.81 -54.41
N GLU A 439 -81.50 -36.86 -55.58
CA GLU A 439 -80.48 -35.89 -56.01
C GLU A 439 -81.09 -34.52 -56.33
N LEU A 440 -82.19 -34.52 -57.09
CA LEU A 440 -82.81 -33.29 -57.60
C LEU A 440 -83.94 -32.77 -56.71
N GLY A 441 -84.44 -33.57 -55.75
CA GLY A 441 -85.58 -33.23 -54.90
C GLY A 441 -85.51 -31.84 -54.25
N PRO A 442 -84.41 -31.47 -53.57
CA PRO A 442 -84.28 -30.13 -52.98
C PRO A 442 -84.31 -29.01 -54.03
N THR A 443 -83.65 -29.20 -55.18
CA THR A 443 -83.64 -28.23 -56.28
C THR A 443 -85.02 -28.11 -56.93
N LEU A 444 -85.74 -29.23 -57.08
CA LEU A 444 -87.11 -29.27 -57.60
C LEU A 444 -88.11 -28.56 -56.68
N VAL A 445 -87.88 -28.57 -55.36
CA VAL A 445 -88.66 -27.74 -54.41
C VAL A 445 -88.31 -26.26 -54.56
N GLN A 446 -87.02 -25.91 -54.68
CA GLN A 446 -86.60 -24.51 -54.89
C GLN A 446 -87.15 -23.92 -56.19
N GLU A 447 -87.24 -24.71 -57.25
CA GLU A 447 -87.82 -24.33 -58.56
C GLU A 447 -89.36 -24.48 -58.59
N GLY A 448 -90.00 -24.90 -57.49
CA GLY A 448 -91.46 -24.99 -57.35
C GLY A 448 -92.12 -26.16 -58.10
N MET A 449 -91.35 -27.13 -58.60
CA MET A 449 -91.83 -28.30 -59.34
C MET A 449 -92.31 -29.44 -58.45
N LEU A 450 -91.82 -29.51 -57.21
CA LEU A 450 -92.37 -30.35 -56.14
C LEU A 450 -92.92 -29.45 -55.05
N SER A 451 -93.97 -29.91 -54.36
CA SER A 451 -94.43 -29.23 -53.15
C SER A 451 -93.39 -29.43 -52.04
N GLU A 452 -93.27 -28.43 -51.16
CA GLU A 452 -92.49 -28.58 -49.93
C GLU A 452 -93.06 -29.70 -49.04
#